data_AF-A0A968WLA7-F1
#
_entry.id   AF-A0A968WLA7-F1
#
_cell.length_a   1.000
_cell.length_b   1.000
_cell.length_c   1.000
_cell.angle_alpha   90.00
_cell.angle_beta   90.00
_cell.angle_gamma   90.00
#
_symmetry.space_group_name_H-M   'P 1'
#
loop_
_entity.id
_entity.type
_entity.pdbx_description
1 polymer ?
#
loop_
_entity_poly.entity_id
_entity_poly.type
_entity_poly.pdbx_seq_one_letter_code
_entity_poly.pdbx_strand_id
1 'polypeptide(L)'
;MRLKLADLIVAKYPNTAGEALLKKVDLLQQLGNAKASSDTQSLLLNKYPSSDAAAELSWRYAKQHERSGQIKPALNWINRIILSDAESEIAAEAAYWGGKWATRIGDRTTAQQMFRFVLTKHPHTYFAWRSASQLGWQVGDFTTARNINLPINRPSARSPLPTGSTALNELYLLGQDRDASEHWQFAMRGRLSKNAKETLTDGVMRIGVNDNIKGIAQAESLNWLDVTPAEQAEIDTLKSSRSSGKLCIHSLTGTGSPVGQDSAISARY
;
A
#
# COMPACT_ATOMS: atom_id res chain seq x y z
N MET A 1 -23.17 20.41 -19.76
CA MET A 1 -23.77 19.26 -19.02
C MET A 1 -22.82 18.67 -17.98
N ARG A 2 -21.54 18.38 -18.32
CA ARG A 2 -20.58 17.69 -17.42
C ARG A 2 -20.21 18.44 -16.13
N LEU A 3 -20.08 19.77 -16.15
CA LEU A 3 -19.79 20.57 -14.94
C LEU A 3 -20.92 20.51 -13.90
N LYS A 4 -22.18 20.63 -14.35
CA LYS A 4 -23.37 20.52 -13.46
C LYS A 4 -23.47 19.14 -12.79
N LEU A 5 -23.05 18.09 -13.49
CA LEU A 5 -23.01 16.74 -12.92
C LEU A 5 -21.95 16.63 -11.82
N ALA A 6 -20.75 17.20 -12.02
CA ALA A 6 -19.74 17.24 -10.98
C ALA A 6 -20.24 17.99 -9.73
N ASP A 7 -20.92 19.13 -9.91
CA ASP A 7 -21.51 19.88 -8.80
C ASP A 7 -22.57 19.08 -8.03
N LEU A 8 -23.40 18.32 -8.76
CA LEU A 8 -24.39 17.43 -8.15
C LEU A 8 -23.73 16.32 -7.32
N ILE A 9 -22.65 15.72 -7.84
CA ILE A 9 -21.93 14.65 -7.14
C ILE A 9 -21.30 15.18 -5.86
N VAL A 10 -20.62 16.33 -5.93
CA VAL A 10 -20.02 17.00 -4.77
C VAL A 10 -21.05 17.30 -3.67
N ALA A 11 -22.28 17.65 -4.05
CA ALA A 11 -23.35 17.95 -3.09
C ALA A 11 -23.99 16.70 -2.48
N LYS A 12 -24.11 15.61 -3.24
CA LYS A 12 -24.91 14.43 -2.84
C LYS A 12 -24.09 13.23 -2.36
N TYR A 13 -22.82 13.14 -2.75
CA TYR A 13 -21.97 11.98 -2.49
C TYR A 13 -20.61 12.41 -1.93
N PRO A 14 -20.50 12.66 -0.61
CA PRO A 14 -19.28 13.17 0.01
C PRO A 14 -18.04 12.30 -0.24
N ASN A 15 -18.21 10.97 -0.31
CA ASN A 15 -17.10 10.02 -0.50
C ASN A 15 -16.50 10.12 -1.91
N THR A 16 -17.28 10.47 -2.94
CA THR A 16 -16.83 10.62 -4.33
C THR A 16 -16.64 12.09 -4.74
N ALA A 17 -16.85 13.02 -3.80
CA ALA A 17 -16.73 14.46 -4.05
C ALA A 17 -15.32 14.86 -4.49
N GLY A 18 -14.27 14.25 -3.92
CA GLY A 18 -12.89 14.50 -4.32
C GLY A 18 -12.63 14.18 -5.79
N GLU A 19 -13.05 13.00 -6.24
CA GLU A 19 -12.92 12.56 -7.64
C GLU A 19 -13.70 13.47 -8.60
N ALA A 20 -14.92 13.84 -8.23
CA ALA A 20 -15.74 14.76 -9.02
C ALA A 20 -15.09 16.15 -9.15
N LEU A 21 -14.47 16.66 -8.07
CA LEU A 21 -13.74 17.91 -8.10
C LEU A 21 -12.50 17.84 -8.99
N LEU A 22 -11.72 16.75 -8.95
CA LEU A 22 -10.57 16.59 -9.84
C LEU A 22 -10.98 16.55 -11.31
N LYS A 23 -12.04 15.79 -11.65
CA LYS A 23 -12.61 15.79 -13.01
C LYS A 23 -13.10 17.19 -13.42
N LYS A 24 -13.68 17.95 -12.49
CA LYS A 24 -14.09 19.34 -12.73
C LYS A 24 -12.89 20.25 -12.99
N VAL A 25 -11.78 20.10 -12.27
CA VAL A 25 -10.52 20.81 -12.53
C VAL A 25 -10.07 20.55 -13.96
N ASP A 26 -9.97 19.28 -14.37
CA ASP A 26 -9.52 18.91 -15.71
C ASP A 26 -10.40 19.52 -16.81
N LEU A 27 -11.73 19.51 -16.62
CA LEU A 27 -12.68 20.14 -17.55
C LEU A 27 -12.52 21.67 -17.62
N LEU A 28 -12.33 22.34 -16.48
CA LEU A 28 -12.19 23.80 -16.44
C LEU A 28 -10.87 24.25 -17.08
N GLN A 29 -9.80 23.47 -16.94
CA GLN A 29 -8.53 23.71 -17.63
C GLN A 29 -8.70 23.57 -19.15
N GLN A 30 -9.38 22.52 -19.62
CA GLN A 30 -9.68 22.34 -21.05
C GLN A 30 -10.50 23.49 -21.64
N LEU A 31 -11.38 24.08 -20.84
CA LEU A 31 -12.21 25.24 -21.22
C LEU A 31 -11.48 26.58 -21.08
N GLY A 32 -10.21 26.61 -20.64
CA GLY A 32 -9.44 27.83 -20.43
C GLY A 32 -9.91 28.69 -19.24
N ASN A 33 -10.79 28.18 -18.38
CA ASN A 33 -11.29 28.92 -17.22
C ASN A 33 -10.35 28.76 -16.02
N ALA A 34 -9.22 29.47 -16.09
CA ALA A 34 -8.15 29.36 -15.10
C ALA A 34 -8.61 29.72 -13.67
N LYS A 35 -9.46 30.76 -13.51
CA LYS A 35 -9.94 31.18 -12.20
C LYS A 35 -10.80 30.11 -11.54
N ALA A 36 -11.81 29.61 -12.24
CA ALA A 36 -12.68 28.57 -11.71
C ALA A 36 -11.91 27.25 -11.45
N SER A 37 -10.94 26.93 -12.31
CA SER A 37 -10.05 25.78 -12.09
C SER A 37 -9.27 25.94 -10.79
N SER A 38 -8.63 27.10 -10.57
CA SER A 38 -7.85 27.38 -9.36
C SER A 38 -8.70 27.34 -8.09
N ASP A 39 -9.94 27.84 -8.15
CA ASP A 39 -10.88 27.81 -7.03
C ASP A 39 -11.30 26.37 -6.71
N THR A 40 -11.54 25.55 -7.75
CA THR A 40 -11.89 24.13 -7.60
C THR A 40 -10.72 23.31 -7.04
N GLN A 41 -9.49 23.58 -7.48
CA GLN A 41 -8.27 22.98 -6.93
C GLN A 41 -8.11 23.31 -5.44
N SER A 42 -8.31 24.57 -5.07
CA SER A 42 -8.24 25.01 -3.67
C SER A 42 -9.29 24.31 -2.81
N LEU A 43 -10.51 24.19 -3.33
CA LEU A 43 -11.59 23.46 -2.66
C LEU A 43 -11.23 21.99 -2.43
N LEU A 44 -10.72 21.30 -3.46
CA LEU A 44 -10.29 19.91 -3.37
C LEU A 44 -9.21 19.72 -2.30
N LEU A 45 -8.14 20.51 -2.38
CA LEU A 45 -6.97 20.37 -1.52
C LEU A 45 -7.22 20.75 -0.05
N ASN A 46 -8.20 21.65 0.21
CA ASN A 46 -8.48 22.12 1.56
C ASN A 46 -9.63 21.37 2.22
N LYS A 47 -10.68 21.01 1.47
CA LYS A 47 -11.86 20.34 2.03
C LYS A 47 -11.76 18.82 2.00
N TYR A 48 -11.02 18.26 1.06
CA TYR A 48 -10.84 16.82 0.90
C TYR A 48 -9.35 16.43 0.86
N PRO A 49 -8.51 16.89 1.81
CA PRO A 49 -7.06 16.74 1.75
C PRO A 49 -6.61 15.27 1.73
N SER A 50 -7.34 14.38 2.39
CA SER A 50 -7.06 12.94 2.47
C SER A 50 -7.69 12.12 1.34
N SER A 51 -8.28 12.74 0.31
CA SER A 51 -8.83 12.01 -0.83
C SER A 51 -7.75 11.64 -1.84
N ASP A 52 -7.90 10.50 -2.52
CA ASP A 52 -7.00 10.09 -3.62
C ASP A 52 -6.88 11.17 -4.69
N ALA A 53 -7.98 11.88 -4.95
CA ALA A 53 -8.02 12.99 -5.89
C ALA A 53 -7.12 14.17 -5.46
N ALA A 54 -7.07 14.49 -4.16
CA ALA A 54 -6.19 15.52 -3.63
C ALA A 54 -4.72 15.08 -3.63
N ALA A 55 -4.45 13.79 -3.35
CA ALA A 55 -3.12 13.20 -3.48
C ALA A 55 -2.62 13.25 -4.95
N GLU A 56 -3.47 12.88 -5.90
CA GLU A 56 -3.18 12.94 -7.34
C GLU A 56 -2.90 14.38 -7.80
N LEU A 57 -3.72 15.35 -7.40
CA LEU A 57 -3.47 16.75 -7.73
C LEU A 57 -2.14 17.26 -7.12
N SER A 58 -1.86 16.90 -5.87
CA SER A 58 -0.59 17.24 -5.21
C SER A 58 0.61 16.59 -5.91
N TRP A 59 0.47 15.36 -6.38
CA TRP A 59 1.50 14.65 -7.14
C TRP A 59 1.76 15.30 -8.50
N ARG A 60 0.71 15.76 -9.19
CA ARG A 60 0.84 16.56 -10.43
C ARG A 60 1.66 17.83 -10.17
N TYR A 61 1.39 18.55 -9.08
CA TYR A 61 2.18 19.74 -8.73
C TYR A 61 3.62 19.42 -8.35
N ALA A 62 3.85 18.35 -7.59
CA ALA A 62 5.20 17.91 -7.26
C ALA A 62 6.03 17.66 -8.54
N LYS A 63 5.47 16.90 -9.50
CA LYS A 63 6.10 16.66 -10.80
C LYS A 63 6.32 17.94 -11.61
N GLN A 64 5.37 18.88 -11.59
CA GLN A 64 5.52 20.16 -12.30
C GLN A 64 6.66 21.03 -11.72
N HIS A 65 6.75 21.12 -10.40
CA HIS A 65 7.84 21.84 -9.74
C HIS A 65 9.19 21.16 -10.03
N GLU A 66 9.23 19.83 -9.98
CA GLU A 66 10.45 19.09 -10.29
C GLU A 66 10.94 19.33 -11.72
N ARG A 67 10.04 19.27 -12.71
CA ARG A 67 10.35 19.56 -14.13
C ARG A 67 10.86 20.98 -14.33
N SER A 68 10.42 21.90 -13.49
CA SER A 68 10.88 23.30 -13.47
C SER A 68 12.18 23.51 -12.67
N GLY A 69 12.85 22.44 -12.20
CA GLY A 69 14.06 22.49 -11.38
C GLY A 69 13.82 22.91 -9.92
N GLN A 70 12.57 23.12 -9.51
CA GLN A 70 12.19 23.59 -8.18
C GLN A 70 12.03 22.41 -7.22
N ILE A 71 13.15 21.79 -6.84
CA ILE A 71 13.12 20.53 -6.07
C ILE A 71 12.54 20.71 -4.67
N LYS A 72 12.89 21.79 -3.97
CA LYS A 72 12.35 22.05 -2.62
C LYS A 72 10.81 22.22 -2.63
N PRO A 73 10.21 23.04 -3.52
CA PRO A 73 8.76 23.06 -3.69
C PRO A 73 8.15 21.71 -4.06
N ALA A 74 8.80 20.91 -4.92
CA ALA A 74 8.33 19.58 -5.24
C ALA A 74 8.24 18.69 -3.99
N LEU A 75 9.27 18.69 -3.13
CA LEU A 75 9.28 17.95 -1.87
C LEU A 75 8.20 18.41 -0.89
N ASN A 76 7.85 19.70 -0.86
CA ASN A 76 6.74 20.18 -0.03
C ASN A 76 5.40 19.56 -0.45
N TRP A 77 5.16 19.38 -1.75
CA TRP A 77 3.98 18.68 -2.25
C TRP A 77 3.99 17.19 -1.89
N ILE A 78 5.15 16.53 -1.93
CA ILE A 78 5.28 15.14 -1.46
C ILE A 78 4.96 15.02 0.02
N ASN A 79 5.49 15.92 0.85
CA ASN A 79 5.17 15.96 2.27
C ASN A 79 3.66 16.17 2.51
N ARG A 80 3.00 17.00 1.70
CA ARG A 80 1.54 17.17 1.78
C ARG A 80 0.81 15.85 1.53
N ILE A 81 1.20 15.07 0.53
CA ILE A 81 0.59 13.76 0.24
C ILE A 81 0.74 12.86 1.48
N ILE A 82 1.98 12.69 1.95
CA ILE A 82 2.31 11.82 3.09
C ILE A 82 1.57 12.22 4.37
N LEU A 83 1.47 13.52 4.66
CA LEU A 83 0.81 14.02 5.87
C LEU A 83 -0.72 14.00 5.78
N SER A 84 -1.29 14.08 4.57
CA SER A 84 -2.75 14.09 4.41
C SER A 84 -3.33 12.69 4.43
N ASP A 85 -2.66 11.74 3.78
CA ASP A 85 -2.96 10.32 3.86
C ASP A 85 -1.72 9.47 3.58
N ALA A 86 -1.13 8.94 4.65
CA ALA A 86 0.05 8.11 4.60
C ALA A 86 -0.18 6.74 3.95
N GLU A 87 -1.43 6.27 3.90
CA GLU A 87 -1.80 4.93 3.39
C GLU A 87 -2.31 4.99 1.94
N SER A 88 -2.50 6.18 1.36
CA SER A 88 -2.90 6.34 -0.04
C SER A 88 -1.97 5.63 -1.01
N GLU A 89 -2.51 5.09 -2.11
CA GLU A 89 -1.73 4.34 -3.10
C GLU A 89 -0.59 5.19 -3.72
N ILE A 90 -0.84 6.49 -3.89
CA ILE A 90 0.12 7.46 -4.45
C ILE A 90 1.26 7.76 -3.46
N ALA A 91 1.05 7.62 -2.15
CA ALA A 91 2.07 7.97 -1.15
C ALA A 91 3.36 7.17 -1.32
N ALA A 92 3.27 5.89 -1.68
CA ALA A 92 4.44 5.04 -1.93
C ALA A 92 5.30 5.56 -3.10
N GLU A 93 4.65 5.85 -4.24
CA GLU A 93 5.31 6.39 -5.43
C GLU A 93 5.91 7.78 -5.15
N ALA A 94 5.09 8.68 -4.60
CA ALA A 94 5.44 10.04 -4.31
C ALA A 94 6.64 10.13 -3.35
N ALA A 95 6.63 9.34 -2.27
CA ALA A 95 7.74 9.29 -1.33
C ALA A 95 9.00 8.72 -1.97
N TYR A 96 8.93 7.62 -2.74
CA TYR A 96 10.10 7.08 -3.44
C TYR A 96 10.74 8.13 -4.37
N TRP A 97 9.95 8.81 -5.20
CA TRP A 97 10.47 9.87 -6.05
C TRP A 97 10.96 11.08 -5.27
N GLY A 98 10.28 11.47 -4.20
CA GLY A 98 10.76 12.47 -3.26
C GLY A 98 12.15 12.13 -2.71
N GLY A 99 12.38 10.87 -2.35
CA GLY A 99 13.70 10.39 -1.93
C GLY A 99 14.76 10.49 -3.03
N LYS A 100 14.40 10.14 -4.28
CA LYS A 100 15.27 10.32 -5.45
C LYS A 100 15.62 11.79 -5.70
N TRP A 101 14.65 12.68 -5.60
CA TRP A 101 14.86 14.12 -5.82
C TRP A 101 15.66 14.76 -4.70
N ALA A 102 15.43 14.38 -3.44
CA ALA A 102 16.25 14.79 -2.30
C ALA A 102 17.70 14.34 -2.45
N THR A 103 17.92 13.09 -2.90
CA THR A 103 19.26 12.57 -3.21
C THR A 103 19.96 13.43 -4.26
N ARG A 104 19.26 13.83 -5.33
CA ARG A 104 19.83 14.66 -6.41
C ARG A 104 20.34 16.02 -5.93
N ILE A 105 19.71 16.62 -4.91
CA ILE A 105 20.14 17.90 -4.34
C ILE A 105 21.09 17.75 -3.14
N GLY A 106 21.57 16.53 -2.85
CA GLY A 106 22.48 16.25 -1.75
C GLY A 106 21.81 16.13 -0.38
N ASP A 107 20.49 16.24 -0.29
CA ASP A 107 19.74 16.08 0.96
C ASP A 107 19.54 14.60 1.30
N ARG A 108 20.60 13.99 1.82
CA ARG A 108 20.61 12.56 2.20
C ARG A 108 19.64 12.25 3.34
N THR A 109 19.43 13.19 4.25
CA THR A 109 18.55 12.99 5.41
C THR A 109 17.10 12.84 4.96
N THR A 110 16.59 13.78 4.17
CA THR A 110 15.24 13.67 3.60
C THR A 110 15.12 12.47 2.69
N ALA A 111 16.15 12.15 1.90
CA ALA A 111 16.13 10.96 1.04
C ALA A 111 15.91 9.66 1.85
N GLN A 112 16.69 9.46 2.92
CA GLN A 112 16.56 8.28 3.76
C GLN A 112 15.20 8.22 4.48
N GLN A 113 14.69 9.35 4.96
CA GLN A 113 13.37 9.41 5.58
C GLN A 113 12.27 8.97 4.61
N MET A 114 12.31 9.47 3.38
CA MET A 114 11.35 9.12 2.34
C MET A 114 11.40 7.64 1.97
N PHE A 115 12.59 7.06 1.78
CA PHE A 115 12.70 5.63 1.48
C PHE A 115 12.25 4.74 2.66
N ARG A 116 12.58 5.12 3.90
CA ARG A 116 12.13 4.39 5.10
C ARG A 116 10.62 4.49 5.30
N PHE A 117 10.02 5.64 4.98
CA PHE A 117 8.58 5.80 4.97
C PHE A 117 7.92 4.75 4.06
N VAL A 118 8.39 4.59 2.82
CA VAL A 118 7.83 3.59 1.89
C VAL A 118 7.98 2.17 2.45
N LEU A 119 9.13 1.82 3.03
CA LEU A 119 9.32 0.49 3.65
C LEU A 119 8.41 0.23 4.85
N THR A 120 8.06 1.28 5.59
CA THR A 120 7.27 1.14 6.82
C THR A 120 5.78 1.13 6.53
N LYS A 121 5.33 2.00 5.62
CA LYS A 121 3.92 2.21 5.31
C LYS A 121 3.42 1.38 4.13
N HIS A 122 4.29 1.14 3.16
CA HIS A 122 3.94 0.49 1.90
C HIS A 122 4.81 -0.73 1.57
N PRO A 123 5.11 -1.64 2.52
CA PRO A 123 6.13 -2.69 2.38
C PRO A 123 5.87 -3.68 1.23
N HIS A 124 4.61 -3.81 0.80
CA HIS A 124 4.19 -4.75 -0.24
C HIS A 124 4.29 -4.16 -1.67
N THR A 125 4.59 -2.87 -1.80
CA THR A 125 4.58 -2.19 -3.10
C THR A 125 5.89 -2.36 -3.85
N TYR A 126 5.83 -2.19 -5.18
CA TYR A 126 7.03 -2.07 -6.03
C TYR A 126 8.02 -1.01 -5.49
N PHE A 127 7.51 0.11 -4.99
CA PHE A 127 8.33 1.20 -4.48
C PHE A 127 9.02 0.87 -3.16
N ALA A 128 8.51 -0.07 -2.35
CA ALA A 128 9.23 -0.57 -1.19
C ALA A 128 10.49 -1.32 -1.61
N TRP A 129 10.40 -2.26 -2.55
CA TRP A 129 11.60 -2.94 -3.07
C TRP A 129 12.62 -1.96 -3.64
N ARG A 130 12.17 -0.97 -4.42
CA ARG A 130 13.05 0.10 -4.94
C ARG A 130 13.68 0.94 -3.83
N SER A 131 12.92 1.27 -2.79
CA SER A 131 13.39 2.06 -1.65
C SER A 131 14.42 1.29 -0.82
N ALA A 132 14.20 0.00 -0.57
CA ALA A 132 15.17 -0.88 0.07
C ALA A 132 16.49 -0.93 -0.72
N SER A 133 16.40 -1.04 -2.05
CA SER A 133 17.58 -0.97 -2.92
C SER A 133 18.31 0.39 -2.80
N GLN A 134 17.59 1.52 -2.77
CA GLN A 134 18.23 2.84 -2.55
C GLN A 134 18.89 2.96 -1.17
N LEU A 135 18.38 2.24 -0.16
CA LEU A 135 18.96 2.17 1.18
C LEU A 135 20.09 1.13 1.31
N GLY A 136 20.45 0.44 0.24
CA GLY A 136 21.53 -0.55 0.22
C GLY A 136 21.17 -1.90 0.85
N TRP A 137 19.88 -2.20 1.02
CA TRP A 137 19.46 -3.51 1.54
C TRP A 137 19.68 -4.60 0.49
N GLN A 138 20.04 -5.80 0.95
CA GLN A 138 20.22 -6.96 0.08
C GLN A 138 18.87 -7.58 -0.28
N VAL A 139 18.10 -6.88 -1.11
CA VAL A 139 16.78 -7.34 -1.62
C VAL A 139 16.87 -8.14 -2.93
N GLY A 140 18.08 -8.28 -3.47
CA GLY A 140 18.33 -8.99 -4.73
C GLY A 140 17.72 -8.34 -5.96
N ASP A 141 17.79 -9.04 -7.07
CA ASP A 141 17.20 -8.74 -8.37
C ASP A 141 16.58 -10.01 -8.98
N PHE A 142 16.13 -9.95 -10.24
CA PHE A 142 15.52 -11.10 -10.92
C PHE A 142 16.45 -12.33 -11.06
N THR A 143 17.76 -12.16 -10.85
CA THR A 143 18.76 -13.24 -10.93
C THR A 143 19.18 -13.74 -9.55
N THR A 144 19.26 -12.85 -8.56
CA THR A 144 19.82 -13.14 -7.24
C THR A 144 18.75 -13.40 -6.18
N ALA A 145 17.51 -12.94 -6.36
CA ALA A 145 16.45 -13.06 -5.36
C ALA A 145 16.16 -14.52 -4.96
N ARG A 146 16.23 -15.47 -5.90
CA ARG A 146 16.00 -16.90 -5.61
C ARG A 146 17.05 -17.52 -4.68
N ASN A 147 18.22 -16.91 -4.60
CA ASN A 147 19.34 -17.40 -3.78
C ASN A 147 19.38 -16.70 -2.41
N ILE A 148 18.46 -15.76 -2.13
CA ILE A 148 18.36 -15.12 -0.82
C ILE A 148 17.66 -16.10 0.13
N ASN A 149 18.42 -16.63 1.08
CA ASN A 149 17.86 -17.46 2.14
C ASN A 149 17.23 -16.58 3.21
N LEU A 150 15.92 -16.35 3.10
CA LEU A 150 15.14 -15.65 4.11
C LEU A 150 14.65 -16.66 5.16
N PRO A 151 14.93 -16.46 6.46
CA PRO A 151 14.37 -17.28 7.52
C PRO A 151 12.87 -16.99 7.63
N ILE A 152 12.04 -17.73 6.90
CA ILE A 152 10.58 -17.63 6.96
C ILE A 152 10.10 -18.52 8.10
N ASN A 153 9.67 -17.91 9.20
CA ASN A 153 8.96 -18.62 10.27
C ASN A 153 7.53 -18.91 9.81
N ARG A 154 7.27 -20.12 9.31
CA ARG A 154 5.93 -20.56 8.96
C ARG A 154 5.21 -21.00 10.23
N PRO A 155 4.00 -20.49 10.52
CA PRO A 155 3.20 -21.00 11.62
C PRO A 155 3.06 -22.52 11.52
N SER A 156 3.20 -23.21 12.65
CA SER A 156 3.06 -24.67 12.73
C SER A 156 1.62 -25.16 12.54
N ALA A 157 0.65 -24.27 12.70
CA ALA A 157 -0.77 -24.55 12.55
C ALA A 157 -1.48 -23.43 11.77
N ARG A 158 -2.56 -23.80 11.07
CA ARG A 158 -3.45 -22.87 10.38
C ARG A 158 -4.34 -22.15 11.39
N SER A 159 -4.61 -20.87 11.17
CA SER A 159 -5.63 -20.14 11.94
C SER A 159 -7.02 -20.48 11.42
N PRO A 160 -8.04 -20.63 12.29
CA PRO A 160 -9.41 -20.94 11.88
C PRO A 160 -9.96 -20.00 10.80
N LEU A 161 -10.89 -20.52 9.99
CA LEU A 161 -11.60 -19.73 8.99
C LEU A 161 -12.50 -18.69 9.69
N PRO A 162 -12.63 -17.48 9.10
CA PRO A 162 -13.46 -16.43 9.69
C PRO A 162 -14.96 -16.72 9.58
N THR A 163 -15.37 -17.62 8.68
CA THR A 163 -16.74 -18.15 8.57
C THR A 163 -16.74 -19.55 7.95
N GLY A 164 -17.89 -20.22 7.99
CA GLY A 164 -18.06 -21.59 7.54
C GLY A 164 -18.74 -22.50 8.57
N SER A 165 -19.06 -23.73 8.17
CA SER A 165 -19.50 -24.75 9.12
C SER A 165 -18.34 -25.24 9.98
N THR A 166 -18.65 -25.85 11.14
CA THR A 166 -17.65 -26.52 11.97
C THR A 166 -16.86 -27.57 11.18
N ALA A 167 -17.56 -28.39 10.38
CA ALA A 167 -16.93 -29.39 9.52
C ALA A 167 -15.96 -28.78 8.50
N LEU A 168 -16.32 -27.67 7.86
CA LEU A 168 -15.42 -26.96 6.94
C LEU A 168 -14.14 -26.51 7.66
N ASN A 169 -14.29 -25.92 8.84
CA ASN A 169 -13.15 -25.43 9.60
C ASN A 169 -12.24 -26.57 10.07
N GLU A 170 -12.80 -27.72 10.46
CA GLU A 170 -12.03 -28.92 10.82
C GLU A 170 -11.24 -29.46 9.62
N LEU A 171 -11.89 -29.65 8.47
CA LEU A 171 -11.22 -30.11 7.24
C LEU A 171 -10.05 -29.18 6.86
N TYR A 172 -10.28 -27.87 6.92
CA TYR A 172 -9.26 -26.87 6.64
C TYR A 172 -8.10 -26.91 7.65
N LEU A 173 -8.38 -27.02 8.96
CA LEU A 173 -7.33 -27.09 9.99
C LEU A 173 -6.49 -28.36 9.88
N LEU A 174 -7.08 -29.48 9.43
CA LEU A 174 -6.41 -30.75 9.18
C LEU A 174 -5.59 -30.78 7.88
N GLY A 175 -5.66 -29.73 7.04
CA GLY A 175 -4.96 -29.70 5.75
C GLY A 175 -5.66 -30.48 4.64
N GLN A 176 -6.93 -30.86 4.83
CA GLN A 176 -7.74 -31.52 3.79
C GLN A 176 -8.29 -30.48 2.81
N ASP A 177 -7.39 -29.83 2.07
CA ASP A 177 -7.69 -28.65 1.26
C ASP A 177 -8.75 -28.89 0.18
N ARG A 178 -8.70 -30.07 -0.46
CA ARG A 178 -9.66 -30.44 -1.50
C ARG A 178 -11.06 -30.63 -0.93
N ASP A 179 -11.18 -31.41 0.14
CA ASP A 179 -12.46 -31.70 0.80
C ASP A 179 -13.07 -30.43 1.41
N ALA A 180 -12.24 -29.59 2.02
CA ALA A 180 -12.67 -28.28 2.52
C ALA A 180 -13.20 -27.40 1.37
N SER A 181 -12.48 -27.32 0.26
CA SER A 181 -12.89 -26.53 -0.90
C SER A 181 -14.19 -27.05 -1.52
N GLU A 182 -14.34 -28.36 -1.70
CA GLU A 182 -15.57 -28.97 -2.20
C GLU A 182 -16.76 -28.73 -1.27
N HIS A 183 -16.56 -28.89 0.06
CA HIS A 183 -17.58 -28.58 1.07
C HIS A 183 -18.00 -27.11 1.00
N TRP A 184 -17.06 -26.18 0.86
CA TRP A 184 -17.35 -24.76 0.74
C TRP A 184 -18.12 -24.43 -0.55
N GLN A 185 -17.67 -24.93 -1.71
CA GLN A 185 -18.34 -24.68 -2.99
C GLN A 185 -19.76 -25.26 -3.00
N PHE A 186 -19.96 -26.44 -2.40
CA PHE A 186 -21.30 -27.01 -2.23
C PHE A 186 -22.20 -26.14 -1.34
N ALA A 187 -21.68 -25.61 -0.23
CA ALA A 187 -22.43 -24.70 0.64
C ALA A 187 -22.80 -23.38 -0.05
N MET A 188 -21.90 -22.86 -0.89
CA MET A 188 -22.14 -21.61 -1.64
C MET A 188 -23.08 -21.82 -2.83
N ARG A 189 -23.14 -23.01 -3.43
CA ARG A 189 -23.97 -23.31 -4.63
C ARG A 189 -23.82 -22.27 -5.76
N GLY A 190 -22.60 -21.73 -5.93
CA GLY A 190 -22.33 -20.67 -6.91
C GLY A 190 -22.86 -19.27 -6.53
N ARG A 191 -23.39 -19.07 -5.31
CA ARG A 191 -23.72 -17.74 -4.78
C ARG A 191 -22.45 -16.90 -4.70
N LEU A 192 -22.54 -15.65 -5.15
CA LEU A 192 -21.51 -14.65 -4.86
C LEU A 192 -21.44 -14.39 -3.36
N SER A 193 -20.23 -14.43 -2.81
CA SER A 193 -19.96 -14.00 -1.43
C SER A 193 -20.50 -12.60 -1.21
N LYS A 194 -21.25 -12.40 -0.12
CA LYS A 194 -21.93 -11.11 0.16
C LYS A 194 -21.27 -10.30 1.26
N ASN A 195 -20.31 -10.87 2.00
CA ASN A 195 -19.63 -10.18 3.10
C ASN A 195 -18.14 -10.51 3.13
N ALA A 196 -17.39 -9.74 3.92
CA ALA A 196 -15.93 -9.81 3.98
C ALA A 196 -15.42 -11.20 4.43
N LYS A 197 -16.08 -11.82 5.41
CA LYS A 197 -15.67 -13.14 5.95
C LYS A 197 -15.86 -14.26 4.93
N GLU A 198 -17.00 -14.28 4.23
CA GLU A 198 -17.26 -15.23 3.15
C GLU A 198 -16.25 -15.05 2.01
N THR A 199 -15.92 -13.80 1.66
CA THR A 199 -14.97 -13.47 0.61
C THR A 199 -13.57 -13.96 0.95
N LEU A 200 -13.12 -13.74 2.19
CA LEU A 200 -11.84 -14.25 2.65
C LEU A 200 -11.81 -15.78 2.68
N THR A 201 -12.89 -16.40 3.13
CA THR A 201 -13.00 -17.88 3.19
C THR A 201 -12.93 -18.48 1.80
N ASP A 202 -13.68 -17.95 0.82
CA ASP A 202 -13.63 -18.39 -0.58
C ASP A 202 -12.22 -18.25 -1.17
N GLY A 203 -11.56 -17.12 -0.92
CA GLY A 203 -10.18 -16.89 -1.35
C GLY A 203 -9.20 -17.93 -0.80
N VAL A 204 -9.30 -18.24 0.50
CA VAL A 204 -8.46 -19.27 1.15
C VAL A 204 -8.74 -20.67 0.59
N MET A 205 -10.00 -21.03 0.37
CA MET A 205 -10.37 -22.33 -0.22
C MET A 205 -9.84 -22.49 -1.65
N ARG A 206 -9.83 -21.42 -2.45
CA ARG A 206 -9.25 -21.41 -3.79
C ARG A 206 -7.74 -21.59 -3.78
N ILE A 207 -7.04 -20.86 -2.91
CA ILE A 207 -5.58 -21.00 -2.73
C ILE A 207 -5.23 -22.43 -2.34
N GLY A 208 -5.98 -23.04 -1.40
CA GLY A 208 -5.74 -24.42 -0.95
C GLY A 208 -5.78 -25.47 -2.08
N VAL A 209 -6.54 -25.23 -3.14
CA VAL A 209 -6.63 -26.13 -4.32
C VAL A 209 -5.84 -25.63 -5.53
N ASN A 210 -4.86 -24.75 -5.33
CA ASN A 210 -4.01 -24.14 -6.35
C ASN A 210 -4.73 -23.23 -7.37
N ASP A 211 -5.96 -22.79 -7.09
CA ASP A 211 -6.63 -21.70 -7.82
C ASP A 211 -6.12 -20.34 -7.33
N ASN A 212 -4.79 -20.18 -7.38
CA ASN A 212 -4.05 -19.13 -6.68
C ASN A 212 -4.44 -17.73 -7.18
N ILE A 213 -4.58 -17.54 -8.50
CA ILE A 213 -4.88 -16.22 -9.08
C ILE A 213 -6.25 -15.73 -8.59
N LYS A 214 -7.28 -16.57 -8.68
CA LYS A 214 -8.63 -16.20 -8.24
C LYS A 214 -8.69 -16.09 -6.72
N GLY A 215 -8.02 -16.98 -6.01
CA GLY A 215 -7.99 -16.95 -4.54
C GLY A 215 -7.32 -15.70 -3.98
N ILE A 216 -6.17 -15.30 -4.55
CA ILE A 216 -5.49 -14.05 -4.19
C ILE A 216 -6.36 -12.85 -4.57
N ALA A 217 -6.91 -12.80 -5.80
CA ALA A 217 -7.78 -11.71 -6.23
C ALA A 217 -9.01 -11.55 -5.31
N GLN A 218 -9.61 -12.66 -4.88
CA GLN A 218 -10.75 -12.65 -3.94
C GLN A 218 -10.34 -12.15 -2.55
N ALA A 219 -9.15 -12.51 -2.06
CA ALA A 219 -8.65 -12.00 -0.78
C ALA A 219 -8.29 -10.50 -0.87
N GLU A 220 -7.67 -10.08 -1.97
CA GLU A 220 -7.28 -8.68 -2.22
C GLU A 220 -8.48 -7.78 -2.45
N SER A 221 -9.58 -8.28 -3.02
CA SER A 221 -10.77 -7.46 -3.29
C SER A 221 -11.32 -6.79 -2.04
N LEU A 222 -11.06 -7.35 -0.84
CA LEU A 222 -11.42 -6.73 0.45
C LEU A 222 -10.83 -5.32 0.64
N ASN A 223 -9.80 -4.95 -0.11
CA ASN A 223 -9.22 -3.61 -0.06
C ASN A 223 -10.01 -2.58 -0.89
N TRP A 224 -10.88 -3.03 -1.80
CA TRP A 224 -11.51 -2.16 -2.81
C TRP A 224 -13.04 -2.21 -2.76
N LEU A 225 -13.62 -2.90 -1.78
CA LEU A 225 -15.07 -2.94 -1.61
C LEU A 225 -15.55 -1.62 -1.01
N ASP A 226 -16.52 -1.00 -1.68
CA ASP A 226 -17.26 0.14 -1.14
C ASP A 226 -18.25 -0.38 -0.10
N VAL A 227 -17.90 -0.26 1.18
CA VAL A 227 -18.62 -0.89 2.30
C VAL A 227 -19.03 0.12 3.36
N THR A 228 -19.98 -0.27 4.21
CA THR A 228 -20.36 0.54 5.37
C THR A 228 -19.19 0.66 6.37
N PRO A 229 -19.16 1.69 7.22
CA PRO A 229 -18.12 1.81 8.26
C PRO A 229 -18.02 0.58 9.19
N ALA A 230 -19.14 -0.10 9.42
CA ALA A 230 -19.17 -1.32 10.24
C ALA A 230 -18.48 -2.50 9.53
N GLU A 231 -18.75 -2.69 8.24
CA GLU A 231 -18.08 -3.70 7.41
C GLU A 231 -16.59 -3.38 7.21
N GLN A 232 -16.23 -2.10 7.10
CA GLN A 232 -14.83 -1.68 7.04
C GLN A 232 -14.08 -2.09 8.32
N ALA A 233 -14.67 -1.85 9.50
CA ALA A 233 -14.09 -2.28 10.77
C ALA A 233 -13.93 -3.81 10.87
N GLU A 234 -14.85 -4.58 10.27
CA GLU A 234 -14.72 -6.04 10.17
C GLU A 234 -13.54 -6.44 9.27
N ILE A 235 -13.39 -5.81 8.10
CA ILE A 235 -12.26 -6.03 7.19
C ILE A 235 -10.93 -5.73 7.89
N ASP A 236 -10.84 -4.62 8.64
CA ASP A 236 -9.63 -4.22 9.35
C ASP A 236 -9.26 -5.23 10.46
N THR A 237 -10.26 -5.80 11.11
CA THR A 237 -10.09 -6.88 12.09
C THR A 237 -9.54 -8.15 11.43
N LEU A 238 -10.10 -8.54 10.27
CA LEU A 238 -9.63 -9.70 9.52
C LEU A 238 -8.16 -9.54 9.09
N LYS A 239 -7.76 -8.35 8.64
CA LYS A 239 -6.37 -8.03 8.28
C LYS A 239 -5.41 -8.12 9.48
N SER A 240 -5.84 -7.62 10.64
CA SER A 240 -5.01 -7.54 11.85
C SER A 240 -4.85 -8.89 12.55
N SER A 241 -5.86 -9.75 12.52
CA SER A 241 -5.82 -11.08 13.17
C SER A 241 -4.74 -12.02 12.63
N ARG A 242 -4.18 -11.73 11.44
CA ARG A 242 -3.15 -12.52 10.76
C ARG A 242 -1.75 -11.89 10.81
N SER A 243 -1.62 -10.62 11.20
CA SER A 243 -0.33 -9.89 11.23
C SER A 243 0.48 -10.09 12.52
N SER A 244 0.01 -10.93 13.45
CA SER A 244 0.76 -11.30 14.67
C SER A 244 2.08 -12.04 14.39
N GLY A 245 2.35 -12.44 13.14
CA GLY A 245 3.69 -12.72 12.66
C GLY A 245 4.38 -11.44 12.20
N LYS A 246 4.77 -10.56 13.14
CA LYS A 246 5.59 -9.38 12.85
C LYS A 246 6.80 -9.82 12.00
N LEU A 247 6.90 -9.32 10.77
CA LEU A 247 8.13 -9.37 10.00
C LEU A 247 9.17 -8.55 10.78
N CYS A 248 9.98 -9.21 11.60
CA CYS A 248 11.10 -8.58 12.30
C CYS A 248 12.17 -8.20 11.26
N ILE A 249 12.06 -7.00 10.69
CA ILE A 249 13.10 -6.31 9.90
C ILE A 249 14.25 -5.83 10.81
N HIS A 250 14.77 -6.69 11.70
CA HIS A 250 15.86 -6.36 12.62
C HIS A 250 17.19 -7.08 12.33
N SER A 251 17.34 -7.77 11.18
CA SER A 251 18.55 -8.57 10.93
C SER A 251 19.21 -8.36 9.55
N LEU A 252 19.08 -7.18 8.95
CA LEU A 252 19.82 -6.83 7.72
C LEU A 252 20.85 -5.69 7.90
N THR A 253 21.21 -5.32 9.14
CA THR A 253 22.42 -4.53 9.37
C THR A 253 23.63 -5.46 9.35
N GLY A 254 24.13 -5.75 8.15
CA GLY A 254 25.48 -6.26 7.98
C GLY A 254 26.45 -5.29 8.62
N THR A 255 27.06 -5.69 9.73
CA THR A 255 28.17 -4.98 10.36
C THR A 255 29.34 -5.00 9.39
N GLY A 256 29.56 -3.87 8.71
CA GLY A 256 30.81 -3.61 8.02
C GLY A 256 31.93 -3.52 9.05
N SER A 257 32.81 -4.51 9.08
CA SER A 257 34.11 -4.40 9.74
C SER A 257 34.89 -3.24 9.11
N PRO A 258 35.45 -2.31 9.88
CA PRO A 258 36.52 -1.45 9.40
C PRO A 258 37.85 -2.20 9.56
N VAL A 259 38.55 -2.38 8.44
CA VAL A 259 39.96 -2.76 8.40
C VAL A 259 40.82 -1.53 8.69
N GLY A 260 41.66 -1.63 9.72
CA GLY A 260 43.02 -1.07 9.77
C GLY A 260 43.20 0.36 10.28
N GLN A 261 43.83 0.50 11.46
CA GLN A 261 45.13 1.17 11.58
C GLN A 261 45.83 0.83 12.90
N ASP A 262 47.15 0.66 12.78
CA ASP A 262 48.15 0.34 13.80
C ASP A 262 48.09 1.20 15.06
N SER A 263 48.37 0.59 16.22
CA SER A 263 49.59 0.90 16.99
C SER A 263 49.78 -0.07 18.17
N ALA A 264 51.05 -0.39 18.39
CA ALA A 264 51.59 -1.30 19.39
C ALA A 264 51.20 -0.94 20.85
N ILE A 265 51.25 -1.94 21.74
CA ILE A 265 52.14 -2.01 22.92
C ILE A 265 51.68 -3.16 23.85
N SER A 266 52.51 -4.21 23.89
CA SER A 266 53.05 -4.91 25.07
C SER A 266 52.19 -5.20 26.33
N ALA A 267 52.30 -6.47 26.74
CA ALA A 267 52.50 -7.03 28.09
C ALA A 267 51.32 -7.78 28.74
N ARG A 268 51.58 -9.09 28.94
CA ARG A 268 51.49 -9.89 30.20
C ARG A 268 50.51 -9.31 31.25
N TYR A 269 49.49 -10.05 31.68
CA TYR A 269 49.52 -11.34 32.38
C TYR A 269 48.16 -12.02 32.24
#